data_AF-B6BI83-F1
#
_entry.id   AF-B6BI83-F1
#
_cell.length_a   1.000
_cell.length_b   1.000
_cell.length_c   1.000
_cell.angle_alpha   90.00
_cell.angle_beta   90.00
_cell.angle_gamma   90.00
#
_symmetry.space_group_name_H-M   'P 1'
#
loop_
_entity.id
_entity.type
_entity.pdbx_description
1 polymer ?
#
loop_
_entity_poly.entity_id
_entity_poly.type
_entity_poly.pdbx_seq_one_letter_code
_entity_poly.pdbx_strand_id
1 'polypeptide(L)'
;MNEKNINKARALYYGMFSRCFVFTTDTSRYFELVNFIDILKENPLDKMSQEALLNIRELIKSDSNIAFMREYDEIFHSPETTNIRNTASYYDEQVESGKKRVQMQNFLAKTKIRRDEKAYCDYEDNVGFIFTVMSELCELIANGEDQYKNTAHCIFEQVLNEFVDEFSRELYEHESAVIFKNIVVLLKSFVEFERIYLEVSTPVTKERILKRESQEDEISQEEIARRERNRLLRESGAKIEQESCSVDVASDVEVDI
;
A
#
# COMPACT_ATOMS: atom_id res chain seq x y z
N MET A 1 -8.21 -31.88 2.42
CA MET A 1 -7.88 -30.85 1.41
C MET A 1 -6.36 -30.86 1.23
N ASN A 2 -5.82 -30.82 0.01
CA ASN A 2 -4.36 -30.83 -0.16
C ASN A 2 -3.79 -29.44 0.10
N GLU A 3 -3.41 -29.17 1.34
CA GLU A 3 -2.90 -27.88 1.83
C GLU A 3 -1.75 -27.33 0.96
N LYS A 4 -0.86 -28.22 0.51
CA LYS A 4 0.23 -27.86 -0.40
C LYS A 4 -0.26 -27.30 -1.73
N ASN A 5 -1.26 -27.93 -2.34
CA ASN A 5 -1.82 -27.45 -3.61
C ASN A 5 -2.57 -26.12 -3.42
N ILE A 6 -3.24 -25.94 -2.28
CA ILE A 6 -3.91 -24.68 -1.96
C ILE A 6 -2.89 -23.55 -1.80
N ASN A 7 -1.82 -23.76 -1.05
CA ASN A 7 -0.78 -22.75 -0.90
C ASN A 7 -0.11 -22.41 -2.23
N LYS A 8 0.06 -23.38 -3.15
CA LYS A 8 0.49 -23.07 -4.52
C LYS A 8 -0.51 -22.21 -5.28
N ALA A 9 -1.80 -22.50 -5.19
CA ALA A 9 -2.82 -21.67 -5.82
C ALA A 9 -2.87 -20.26 -5.23
N ARG A 10 -2.77 -20.13 -3.90
CA ARG A 10 -2.67 -18.85 -3.18
C ARG A 10 -1.46 -18.05 -3.68
N ALA A 11 -0.30 -18.70 -3.81
CA ALA A 11 0.89 -18.07 -4.36
C ALA A 11 0.66 -17.53 -5.78
N LEU A 12 -0.01 -18.28 -6.66
CA LEU A 12 -0.32 -17.80 -8.01
C LEU A 12 -1.21 -16.55 -8.01
N TYR A 13 -2.25 -16.51 -7.19
CA TYR A 13 -3.12 -15.34 -7.07
C TYR A 13 -2.39 -14.13 -6.51
N TYR A 14 -1.67 -14.29 -5.39
CA TYR A 14 -0.85 -13.23 -4.82
C TYR A 14 0.23 -12.73 -5.79
N GLY A 15 0.87 -13.65 -6.52
CA GLY A 15 1.85 -13.34 -7.56
C GLY A 15 1.23 -12.53 -8.69
N MET A 16 0.05 -12.89 -9.16
CA MET A 16 -0.69 -12.12 -10.17
C MET A 16 -0.99 -10.69 -9.66
N PHE A 17 -1.55 -10.54 -8.46
CA PHE A 17 -1.84 -9.22 -7.89
C PHE A 17 -0.56 -8.39 -7.67
N SER A 18 0.54 -9.01 -7.24
CA SER A 18 1.85 -8.35 -7.18
C SER A 18 2.25 -7.75 -8.53
N ARG A 19 2.03 -8.47 -9.65
CA ARG A 19 2.33 -7.93 -10.99
C ARG A 19 1.38 -6.82 -11.43
N CYS A 20 0.19 -6.74 -10.85
CA CYS A 20 -0.73 -5.64 -11.09
C CYS A 20 -0.34 -4.37 -10.33
N PHE A 21 0.15 -4.51 -9.09
CA PHE A 21 0.29 -3.37 -8.17
C PHE A 21 1.72 -2.90 -7.94
N VAL A 22 2.74 -3.69 -8.31
CA VAL A 22 4.14 -3.27 -8.25
C VAL A 22 4.55 -2.60 -9.54
N PHE A 23 4.85 -1.30 -9.46
CA PHE A 23 5.40 -0.55 -10.59
C PHE A 23 6.81 -1.05 -10.94
N THR A 24 7.08 -1.19 -12.23
CA THR A 24 8.38 -1.65 -12.73
C THR A 24 8.59 -1.22 -14.17
N THR A 25 9.83 -0.89 -14.51
CA THR A 25 10.24 -0.64 -15.90
C THR A 25 10.53 -1.93 -16.66
N ASP A 26 10.59 -3.08 -15.98
CA ASP A 26 10.89 -4.36 -16.60
C ASP A 26 9.66 -4.95 -17.31
N THR A 27 9.69 -4.95 -18.64
CA THR A 27 8.62 -5.52 -19.47
C THR A 27 8.46 -7.02 -19.28
N SER A 28 9.49 -7.74 -18.82
CA SER A 28 9.38 -9.18 -18.51
C SER A 28 8.27 -9.45 -17.49
N ARG A 29 8.09 -8.52 -16.54
CA ARG A 29 7.09 -8.64 -15.49
C ARG A 29 5.66 -8.60 -16.01
N TYR A 30 5.44 -7.90 -17.11
CA TYR A 30 4.15 -7.86 -17.78
C TYR A 30 3.83 -9.19 -18.48
N PHE A 31 4.81 -9.82 -19.15
CA PHE A 31 4.58 -11.14 -19.75
C PHE A 31 4.29 -12.20 -18.69
N GLU A 32 4.90 -12.09 -17.51
CA GLU A 32 4.53 -12.93 -16.38
C GLU A 32 3.08 -12.70 -15.91
N LEU A 33 2.60 -11.46 -15.86
CA LEU A 33 1.18 -11.16 -15.58
C LEU A 33 0.26 -11.84 -16.60
N VAL A 34 0.58 -11.74 -17.90
CA VAL A 34 -0.18 -12.41 -18.97
C VAL A 34 -0.19 -13.92 -18.73
N ASN A 35 0.95 -14.52 -18.39
CA ASN A 35 1.04 -15.95 -18.10
C ASN A 35 0.21 -16.35 -16.87
N PHE A 36 0.22 -15.55 -15.79
CA PHE A 36 -0.63 -15.81 -14.62
C PHE A 36 -2.10 -15.81 -15.01
N ILE A 37 -2.56 -14.82 -15.79
CA ILE A 37 -3.95 -14.72 -16.25
C ILE A 37 -4.30 -15.93 -17.12
N ASP A 38 -3.41 -16.33 -18.04
CA ASP A 38 -3.63 -17.48 -18.91
C ASP A 38 -3.70 -18.82 -18.14
N ILE A 39 -3.01 -18.95 -17.00
CA ILE A 39 -3.11 -20.13 -16.12
C ILE A 39 -4.40 -20.08 -15.28
N LEU A 40 -4.70 -18.92 -14.69
CA LEU A 40 -5.81 -18.75 -13.75
C LEU A 40 -7.18 -18.80 -14.44
N LYS A 41 -7.29 -18.37 -15.70
CA LYS A 41 -8.57 -18.43 -16.44
C LYS A 41 -9.05 -19.87 -16.69
N GLU A 42 -8.12 -20.82 -16.77
CA GLU A 42 -8.41 -22.25 -16.90
C GLU A 42 -8.75 -22.89 -15.55
N ASN A 43 -8.40 -22.25 -14.43
CA ASN A 43 -8.59 -22.73 -13.07
C ASN A 43 -9.14 -21.63 -12.14
N PRO A 44 -10.31 -21.04 -12.46
CA PRO A 44 -10.86 -19.91 -11.70
C PRO A 44 -11.38 -20.34 -10.33
N LEU A 45 -11.42 -19.41 -9.36
CA LEU A 45 -12.00 -19.64 -8.03
C LEU A 45 -13.52 -19.84 -8.11
N ASP A 46 -14.17 -18.99 -8.91
CA ASP A 46 -15.61 -18.96 -9.13
C ASP A 46 -15.94 -18.41 -10.54
N LYS A 47 -17.23 -18.40 -10.90
CA LYS A 47 -17.69 -17.94 -12.22
C LYS A 47 -17.38 -16.45 -12.49
N MET A 48 -17.48 -15.59 -11.49
CA MET A 48 -17.21 -14.15 -11.61
C MET A 48 -15.71 -13.92 -11.83
N SER A 49 -14.87 -14.68 -11.12
CA SER A 49 -13.43 -14.65 -11.33
C SER A 49 -13.04 -15.14 -12.73
N GLN A 50 -13.73 -16.15 -13.26
CA GLN A 50 -13.50 -16.61 -14.63
C GLN A 50 -13.83 -15.51 -15.66
N GLU A 51 -15.00 -14.90 -15.53
CA GLU A 51 -15.43 -13.81 -16.41
C GLU A 51 -14.48 -12.61 -16.34
N ALA A 52 -14.06 -12.21 -15.14
CA ALA A 52 -13.10 -11.14 -14.95
C ALA A 52 -11.73 -11.46 -15.59
N LEU A 53 -11.23 -12.69 -15.48
CA LEU A 53 -9.98 -13.11 -16.12
C LEU A 53 -10.08 -13.09 -17.65
N LEU A 54 -11.22 -13.52 -18.22
CA LEU A 54 -11.47 -13.46 -19.66
C LEU A 54 -11.51 -12.00 -20.14
N ASN A 55 -12.24 -11.13 -19.44
CA ASN A 55 -12.33 -9.70 -19.76
C ASN A 55 -10.96 -9.01 -19.70
N ILE A 56 -10.17 -9.27 -18.64
CA ILE A 56 -8.80 -8.74 -18.55
C ILE A 56 -8.00 -9.21 -19.76
N ARG A 57 -8.09 -10.50 -20.11
CA ARG A 57 -7.32 -11.07 -21.21
C ARG A 57 -7.65 -10.45 -22.57
N GLU A 58 -8.89 -10.06 -22.79
CA GLU A 58 -9.32 -9.33 -24.00
C GLU A 58 -8.81 -7.90 -24.03
N LEU A 59 -8.69 -7.25 -22.88
CA LEU A 59 -8.22 -5.86 -22.75
C LEU A 59 -6.69 -5.75 -22.84
N ILE A 60 -5.96 -6.73 -22.32
CA ILE A 60 -4.49 -6.72 -22.31
C ILE A 60 -3.91 -7.40 -23.55
N LYS A 61 -2.91 -6.78 -24.17
CA LYS A 61 -2.25 -7.33 -25.35
C LYS A 61 -1.11 -8.25 -24.98
N SER A 62 -0.93 -9.33 -25.72
CA SER A 62 0.17 -10.28 -25.46
C SER A 62 1.56 -9.70 -25.73
N ASP A 63 1.67 -8.59 -26.47
CA ASP A 63 2.92 -8.01 -26.96
C ASP A 63 3.19 -6.58 -26.45
N SER A 64 2.27 -5.99 -25.68
CA SER A 64 2.37 -4.58 -25.27
C SER A 64 1.67 -4.28 -23.96
N ASN A 65 2.41 -3.67 -23.03
CA ASN A 65 1.92 -3.22 -21.73
C ASN A 65 1.37 -1.79 -21.71
N ILE A 66 1.35 -1.08 -22.85
CA ILE A 66 1.10 0.38 -22.90
C ILE A 66 -0.26 0.75 -22.27
N ALA A 67 -1.34 0.04 -22.65
CA ALA A 67 -2.67 0.34 -22.13
C ALA A 67 -2.77 0.09 -20.63
N PHE A 68 -2.16 -1.01 -20.15
CA PHE A 68 -2.12 -1.36 -18.74
C PHE A 68 -1.34 -0.34 -17.91
N MET A 69 -0.14 0.04 -18.37
CA MET A 69 0.70 1.02 -17.67
C MET A 69 0.08 2.42 -17.69
N ARG A 70 -0.55 2.82 -18.79
CA ARG A 70 -1.27 4.10 -18.86
C ARG A 70 -2.40 4.15 -17.84
N GLU A 71 -3.22 3.10 -17.76
CA GLU A 71 -4.30 3.02 -16.76
C GLU A 71 -3.73 3.02 -15.33
N TYR A 72 -2.63 2.32 -15.09
CA TYR A 72 -1.93 2.33 -13.80
C TYR A 72 -1.51 3.77 -13.42
N ASP A 73 -0.85 4.48 -14.32
CA ASP A 73 -0.40 5.86 -14.08
C ASP A 73 -1.59 6.81 -13.88
N GLU A 74 -2.67 6.65 -14.65
CA GLU A 74 -3.90 7.43 -14.50
C GLU A 74 -4.58 7.20 -13.13
N ILE A 75 -4.41 6.04 -12.50
CA ILE A 75 -5.00 5.73 -11.18
C ILE A 75 -4.07 6.17 -10.03
N PHE A 76 -2.77 5.89 -10.15
CA PHE A 76 -1.84 5.97 -9.01
C PHE A 76 -0.87 7.15 -9.07
N HIS A 77 -0.70 7.82 -10.22
CA HIS A 77 0.34 8.84 -10.40
C HIS A 77 -0.13 10.14 -11.04
N SER A 78 -1.27 10.14 -11.72
CA SER A 78 -1.76 11.30 -12.45
C SER A 78 -2.15 12.44 -11.50
N PRO A 79 -1.77 13.70 -11.81
CA PRO A 79 -2.22 14.88 -11.09
C PRO A 79 -3.61 15.36 -11.54
N GLU A 80 -4.13 14.83 -12.64
CA GLU A 80 -5.40 15.26 -13.25
C GLU A 80 -6.60 14.51 -12.67
N THR A 81 -6.38 13.31 -12.15
CA THR A 81 -7.40 12.40 -11.62
C THR A 81 -7.24 12.23 -10.10
N THR A 82 -8.21 11.57 -9.47
CA THR A 82 -8.15 11.30 -8.02
C THR A 82 -7.15 10.18 -7.74
N ASN A 83 -5.96 10.55 -7.27
CA ASN A 83 -4.92 9.58 -6.95
C ASN A 83 -5.32 8.64 -5.80
N ILE A 84 -5.36 7.34 -6.08
CA ILE A 84 -5.62 6.30 -5.07
C ILE A 84 -4.33 5.94 -4.35
N ARG A 85 -4.35 6.05 -3.02
CA ARG A 85 -3.22 5.59 -2.20
C ARG A 85 -3.22 4.08 -2.10
N ASN A 86 -2.04 3.48 -2.11
CA ASN A 86 -1.85 2.04 -2.21
C ASN A 86 -1.10 1.46 -1.01
N THR A 87 -1.10 2.15 0.13
CA THR A 87 -0.44 1.71 1.37
C THR A 87 -1.43 1.49 2.50
N ALA A 88 -1.17 0.48 3.33
CA ALA A 88 -2.03 0.18 4.47
C ALA A 88 -2.06 1.32 5.51
N SER A 89 -0.94 2.03 5.70
CA SER A 89 -0.88 3.15 6.65
C SER A 89 -1.81 4.30 6.28
N TYR A 90 -1.99 4.58 4.99
CA TYR A 90 -2.92 5.63 4.57
C TYR A 90 -4.35 5.28 4.96
N TYR A 91 -4.78 4.03 4.75
CA TYR A 91 -6.14 3.61 5.12
C TYR A 91 -6.37 3.56 6.63
N ASP A 92 -5.35 3.27 7.44
CA ASP A 92 -5.48 3.24 8.90
C ASP A 92 -5.35 4.64 9.54
N GLU A 93 -4.42 5.47 9.07
CA GLU A 93 -4.01 6.72 9.74
C GLU A 93 -4.08 7.98 8.87
N GLN A 94 -4.46 7.85 7.59
CA GLN A 94 -4.47 8.93 6.58
C GLN A 94 -3.09 9.54 6.33
N VAL A 95 -2.03 8.82 6.69
CA VAL A 95 -0.63 9.23 6.50
C VAL A 95 0.16 8.03 5.98
N GLU A 96 0.99 8.29 4.97
CA GLU A 96 1.93 7.32 4.41
C GLU A 96 3.04 6.97 5.42
N SER A 97 3.54 5.73 5.39
CA SER A 97 4.63 5.29 6.29
C SER A 97 4.30 5.41 7.80
N GLY A 98 3.09 5.00 8.19
CA GLY A 98 2.60 4.96 9.56
C GLY A 98 2.88 3.63 10.29
N LYS A 99 2.03 3.29 11.26
CA LYS A 99 2.17 2.10 12.11
C LYS A 99 2.07 0.80 11.32
N LYS A 100 1.26 0.76 10.26
CA LYS A 100 1.12 -0.45 9.43
C LYS A 100 2.43 -0.82 8.73
N ARG A 101 3.23 0.17 8.33
CA ARG A 101 4.60 -0.06 7.83
C ARG A 101 5.49 -0.72 8.88
N VAL A 102 5.51 -0.19 10.10
CA VAL A 102 6.30 -0.76 11.21
C VAL A 102 5.82 -2.18 11.54
N GLN A 103 4.51 -2.40 11.54
CA GLN A 103 3.92 -3.72 11.76
C GLN A 103 4.37 -4.72 10.68
N MET A 104 4.37 -4.31 9.41
CA MET A 104 4.85 -5.15 8.32
C MET A 104 6.35 -5.45 8.42
N GLN A 105 7.17 -4.46 8.79
CA GLN A 105 8.60 -4.66 9.06
C GLN A 105 8.84 -5.67 10.20
N ASN A 106 8.03 -5.62 11.26
CA ASN A 106 8.10 -6.59 12.37
C ASN A 106 7.75 -8.01 11.93
N PHE A 107 6.84 -8.17 10.96
CA PHE A 107 6.56 -9.49 10.36
C PHE A 107 7.71 -9.96 9.46
N LEU A 108 8.26 -9.09 8.62
CA LEU A 108 9.42 -9.40 7.78
C LEU A 108 10.64 -9.81 8.60
N ALA A 109 10.86 -9.19 9.76
CA ALA A 109 11.96 -9.55 10.66
C ALA A 109 11.92 -11.02 11.10
N LYS A 110 10.73 -11.65 11.12
CA LYS A 110 10.53 -13.07 11.44
C LYS A 110 10.80 -14.01 10.26
N THR A 111 11.00 -13.47 9.07
CA THR A 111 11.25 -14.23 7.84
C THR A 111 12.66 -13.97 7.32
N LYS A 112 13.05 -14.68 6.26
CA LYS A 112 14.29 -14.42 5.50
C LYS A 112 14.10 -13.36 4.40
N ILE A 113 12.88 -12.91 4.17
CA ILE A 113 12.51 -12.00 3.07
C ILE A 113 12.91 -10.57 3.45
N ARG A 114 13.60 -9.88 2.56
CA ARG A 114 14.00 -8.47 2.73
C ARG A 114 13.67 -7.70 1.47
N ARG A 115 13.29 -6.43 1.64
CA ARG A 115 13.08 -5.50 0.54
C ARG A 115 14.43 -5.18 -0.12
N ASP A 116 14.51 -5.32 -1.44
CA ASP A 116 15.64 -4.81 -2.21
C ASP A 116 15.40 -3.33 -2.54
N GLU A 117 16.06 -2.44 -1.80
CA GLU A 117 15.90 -0.99 -1.93
C GLU A 117 16.39 -0.44 -3.28
N LYS A 118 17.17 -1.22 -4.03
CA LYS A 118 17.62 -0.81 -5.37
C LYS A 118 16.55 -1.04 -6.43
N ALA A 119 15.79 -2.11 -6.27
CA ALA A 119 14.77 -2.54 -7.23
C ALA A 119 13.35 -2.08 -6.82
N TYR A 120 13.12 -1.86 -5.53
CA TYR A 120 11.81 -1.57 -4.97
C TYR A 120 11.85 -0.28 -4.14
N CYS A 121 11.20 0.77 -4.65
CA CYS A 121 11.18 2.09 -4.03
C CYS A 121 10.03 2.28 -3.03
N ASP A 122 8.96 1.48 -3.12
CA ASP A 122 7.80 1.66 -2.25
C ASP A 122 8.05 1.13 -0.83
N TYR A 123 7.18 1.54 0.08
CA TYR A 123 7.18 1.09 1.46
C TYR A 123 6.69 -0.35 1.60
N GLU A 124 7.07 -0.99 2.70
CA GLU A 124 6.75 -2.39 2.97
C GLU A 124 5.25 -2.63 3.19
N ASP A 125 4.48 -1.60 3.54
CA ASP A 125 3.02 -1.66 3.64
C ASP A 125 2.29 -1.27 2.34
N ASN A 126 3.01 -1.08 1.24
CA ASN A 126 2.41 -0.99 -0.08
C ASN A 126 1.70 -2.31 -0.43
N VAL A 127 0.50 -2.23 -0.99
CA VAL A 127 -0.34 -3.39 -1.32
C VAL A 127 0.37 -4.35 -2.29
N GLY A 128 1.11 -3.83 -3.27
CA GLY A 128 1.90 -4.63 -4.20
C GLY A 128 3.05 -5.36 -3.49
N PHE A 129 3.71 -4.72 -2.54
CA PHE A 129 4.73 -5.37 -1.71
C PHE A 129 4.12 -6.47 -0.83
N ILE A 130 3.00 -6.18 -0.16
CA ILE A 130 2.30 -7.15 0.69
C ILE A 130 1.93 -8.40 -0.13
N PHE A 131 1.35 -8.24 -1.32
CA PHE A 131 1.06 -9.35 -2.22
C PHE A 131 2.31 -10.13 -2.63
N THR A 132 3.42 -9.43 -2.90
CA THR A 132 4.70 -10.08 -3.23
C THR A 132 5.19 -10.96 -2.09
N VAL A 133 5.17 -10.45 -0.85
CA VAL A 133 5.56 -11.19 0.35
C VAL A 133 4.62 -12.37 0.60
N MET A 134 3.31 -12.17 0.47
CA MET A 134 2.32 -13.23 0.65
C MET A 134 2.49 -14.36 -0.38
N SER A 135 2.80 -14.02 -1.63
CA SER A 135 3.13 -15.00 -2.67
C SER A 135 4.32 -15.87 -2.25
N GLU A 136 5.44 -15.25 -1.89
CA GLU A 136 6.67 -15.94 -1.48
C GLU A 136 6.44 -16.82 -0.23
N LEU A 137 5.74 -16.30 0.78
CA LEU A 137 5.42 -17.07 1.98
C LEU A 137 4.55 -18.30 1.65
N CYS A 138 3.58 -18.17 0.75
CA CYS A 138 2.75 -19.29 0.33
C CYS A 138 3.58 -20.36 -0.40
N GLU A 139 4.55 -19.97 -1.23
CA GLU A 139 5.47 -20.92 -1.87
C GLU A 139 6.36 -21.65 -0.85
N LEU A 140 6.95 -20.91 0.09
CA LEU A 140 7.78 -21.48 1.16
C LEU A 140 6.99 -22.47 2.02
N ILE A 141 5.75 -22.13 2.39
CA ILE A 141 4.85 -23.03 3.12
C ILE A 141 4.52 -24.28 2.27
N ALA A 142 4.21 -24.11 0.97
CA ALA A 142 3.96 -25.25 0.09
C ALA A 142 5.18 -26.18 -0.08
N ASN A 143 6.38 -25.65 0.12
CA ASN A 143 7.65 -26.38 0.08
C ASN A 143 8.06 -26.96 1.45
N GLY A 144 7.25 -26.77 2.50
CA GLY A 144 7.43 -27.39 3.81
C GLY A 144 7.97 -26.48 4.91
N GLU A 145 8.15 -25.18 4.67
CA GLU A 145 8.51 -24.21 5.71
C GLU A 145 7.29 -23.77 6.53
N ASP A 146 6.68 -24.72 7.27
CA ASP A 146 5.44 -24.52 8.04
C ASP A 146 5.55 -23.42 9.11
N GLN A 147 6.76 -23.06 9.55
CA GLN A 147 7.01 -21.97 10.49
C GLN A 147 6.46 -20.62 10.03
N TYR A 148 6.27 -20.41 8.73
CA TYR A 148 5.73 -19.17 8.19
C TYR A 148 4.20 -19.11 8.15
N LYS A 149 3.47 -20.20 8.43
CA LYS A 149 1.99 -20.20 8.42
C LYS A 149 1.40 -19.11 9.30
N ASN A 150 1.89 -19.01 10.53
CA ASN A 150 1.44 -17.98 11.47
C ASN A 150 1.80 -16.57 10.99
N THR A 151 2.97 -16.39 10.36
CA THR A 151 3.38 -15.08 9.84
C THR A 151 2.49 -14.66 8.67
N ALA A 152 2.20 -15.57 7.73
CA ALA A 152 1.28 -15.31 6.62
C ALA A 152 -0.14 -15.01 7.12
N HIS A 153 -0.63 -15.76 8.10
CA HIS A 153 -1.92 -15.49 8.75
C HIS A 153 -1.96 -14.08 9.35
N CYS A 154 -0.98 -13.71 10.19
CA CYS A 154 -0.96 -12.40 10.83
C CYS A 154 -0.80 -11.23 9.84
N ILE A 155 -0.02 -11.40 8.77
CA ILE A 155 0.11 -10.38 7.72
C ILE A 155 -1.24 -10.16 7.03
N PHE A 156 -1.93 -11.26 6.68
CA PHE A 156 -3.26 -11.16 6.09
C PHE A 156 -4.23 -10.47 7.05
N GLU A 157 -4.40 -11.02 8.25
CA GLU A 157 -5.39 -10.56 9.23
C GLU A 157 -5.19 -9.10 9.66
N GLN A 158 -3.96 -8.72 10.00
CA GLN A 158 -3.69 -7.46 10.70
C GLN A 158 -3.19 -6.34 9.77
N VAL A 159 -2.79 -6.67 8.55
CA VAL A 159 -2.31 -5.68 7.57
C VAL A 159 -3.23 -5.64 6.38
N LEU A 160 -3.27 -6.71 5.57
CA LEU A 160 -4.00 -6.67 4.29
C LEU A 160 -5.52 -6.58 4.46
N ASN A 161 -6.09 -7.45 5.28
CA ASN A 161 -7.53 -7.60 5.49
C ASN A 161 -8.16 -6.30 6.02
N GLU A 162 -7.44 -5.50 6.80
CA GLU A 162 -7.96 -4.26 7.38
C GLU A 162 -8.29 -3.17 6.34
N PHE A 163 -7.59 -3.11 5.20
CA PHE A 163 -7.79 -2.04 4.22
C PHE A 163 -8.21 -2.51 2.83
N VAL A 164 -8.01 -3.79 2.49
CA VAL A 164 -8.20 -4.29 1.12
C VAL A 164 -9.62 -4.06 0.59
N ASP A 165 -10.66 -4.11 1.42
CA ASP A 165 -12.05 -3.87 1.00
C ASP A 165 -12.26 -2.40 0.60
N GLU A 166 -11.69 -1.47 1.36
CA GLU A 166 -11.80 -0.03 1.11
C GLU A 166 -10.98 0.38 -0.11
N PHE A 167 -9.73 -0.10 -0.20
CA PHE A 167 -8.88 0.06 -1.37
C PHE A 167 -9.56 -0.48 -2.64
N SER A 168 -10.16 -1.67 -2.56
CA SER A 168 -10.88 -2.29 -3.68
C SER A 168 -12.07 -1.44 -4.12
N ARG A 169 -12.83 -0.88 -3.17
CA ARG A 169 -13.97 0.00 -3.49
C ARG A 169 -13.51 1.25 -4.22
N GLU A 170 -12.51 1.96 -3.70
CA GLU A 170 -11.98 3.16 -4.36
C GLU A 170 -11.47 2.86 -5.77
N LEU A 171 -10.73 1.76 -5.91
CA LEU A 171 -10.17 1.33 -7.20
C LEU A 171 -11.25 0.96 -8.22
N TYR A 172 -12.33 0.33 -7.77
CA TYR A 172 -13.46 -0.01 -8.64
C TYR A 172 -14.25 1.21 -9.09
N GLU A 173 -14.40 2.20 -8.21
CA GLU A 173 -15.15 3.43 -8.46
C GLU A 173 -14.35 4.47 -9.28
N HIS A 174 -13.03 4.30 -9.41
CA HIS A 174 -12.17 5.22 -10.15
C HIS A 174 -12.59 5.36 -11.62
N GLU A 175 -12.59 6.59 -12.11
CA GLU A 175 -13.08 6.95 -13.44
C GLU A 175 -12.25 6.33 -14.57
N SER A 176 -10.91 6.32 -14.43
CA SER A 176 -10.00 5.73 -15.40
C SER A 176 -9.92 4.20 -15.34
N ALA A 177 -10.52 3.56 -14.32
CA ALA A 177 -10.41 2.12 -14.17
C ALA A 177 -11.28 1.38 -15.21
N VAL A 178 -10.63 0.56 -16.03
CA VAL A 178 -11.23 -0.32 -17.03
C VAL A 178 -10.71 -1.75 -16.83
N ILE A 179 -9.39 -1.96 -16.93
CA ILE A 179 -8.73 -3.23 -16.60
C ILE A 179 -8.80 -3.46 -15.08
N PHE A 180 -8.52 -2.43 -14.28
CA PHE A 180 -8.48 -2.54 -12.82
C PHE A 180 -9.84 -2.85 -12.19
N LYS A 181 -10.96 -2.51 -12.84
CA LYS A 181 -12.30 -2.94 -12.38
C LYS A 181 -12.42 -4.46 -12.35
N ASN A 182 -11.93 -5.14 -13.39
CA ASN A 182 -11.93 -6.61 -13.43
C ASN A 182 -10.90 -7.18 -12.44
N ILE A 183 -9.75 -6.52 -12.25
CA ILE A 183 -8.77 -6.91 -11.22
C ILE A 183 -9.40 -6.83 -9.82
N VAL A 184 -10.22 -5.82 -9.54
CA VAL A 184 -10.94 -5.71 -8.25
C VAL A 184 -11.96 -6.83 -8.08
N VAL A 185 -12.70 -7.21 -9.13
CA VAL A 185 -13.62 -8.36 -9.05
C VAL A 185 -12.87 -9.62 -8.65
N LEU A 186 -11.68 -9.85 -9.23
CA LEU A 186 -10.81 -10.96 -8.84
C LEU A 186 -10.31 -10.83 -7.40
N LEU A 187 -9.88 -9.63 -7.01
CA LEU A 187 -9.37 -9.36 -5.67
C LEU A 187 -10.43 -9.64 -4.62
N LYS A 188 -11.68 -9.25 -4.87
CA LYS A 188 -12.80 -9.51 -3.97
C LYS A 188 -13.05 -11.01 -3.79
N SER A 189 -13.19 -11.76 -4.88
CA SER A 189 -13.35 -13.23 -4.82
C SER A 189 -12.19 -13.91 -4.08
N PHE A 190 -10.96 -13.46 -4.34
CA PHE A 190 -9.78 -14.01 -3.70
C PHE A 190 -9.71 -13.69 -2.20
N VAL A 191 -9.99 -12.45 -1.79
CA VAL A 191 -10.00 -12.04 -0.37
C VAL A 191 -11.10 -12.79 0.41
N GLU A 192 -12.28 -12.99 -0.18
CA GLU A 192 -13.34 -13.81 0.42
C GLU A 192 -12.88 -15.26 0.62
N PHE A 193 -12.25 -15.86 -0.40
CA PHE A 193 -11.63 -17.18 -0.27
C PHE A 193 -10.56 -17.21 0.84
N GLU A 194 -9.70 -16.20 0.89
CA GLU A 194 -8.57 -16.13 1.81
C GLU A 194 -9.04 -15.98 3.26
N ARG A 195 -10.08 -15.19 3.52
CA ARG A 195 -10.76 -15.08 4.83
C ARG A 195 -11.29 -16.43 5.30
N ILE A 196 -11.94 -17.18 4.41
CA ILE A 196 -12.46 -18.52 4.72
C ILE A 196 -11.32 -19.48 5.01
N TYR A 197 -10.27 -19.47 4.18
CA TYR A 197 -9.13 -20.38 4.31
C TYR A 197 -8.31 -20.13 5.58
N LEU A 198 -8.11 -18.87 5.95
CA LEU A 198 -7.36 -18.48 7.15
C LEU A 198 -8.24 -18.35 8.40
N GLU A 199 -9.55 -18.58 8.29
CA GLU A 199 -10.52 -18.43 9.39
C GLU A 199 -10.55 -17.01 9.99
N VAL A 200 -10.34 -16.00 9.14
CA VAL A 200 -10.33 -14.57 9.49
C VAL A 200 -11.66 -13.93 9.16
N SER A 201 -12.21 -13.15 10.08
CA SER A 201 -13.46 -12.41 9.85
C SER A 201 -13.26 -11.18 8.97
N THR A 202 -14.34 -10.76 8.30
CA THR A 202 -14.40 -9.46 7.63
C THR A 202 -14.14 -8.35 8.65
N PRO A 203 -13.28 -7.37 8.35
CA PRO A 203 -13.01 -6.26 9.25
C PRO A 203 -14.28 -5.43 9.48
N VAL A 204 -14.40 -4.83 10.66
CA VAL A 204 -15.43 -3.83 10.90
C VAL A 204 -15.01 -2.55 10.20
N THR A 205 -15.85 -2.01 9.31
CA THR A 205 -15.62 -0.73 8.65
C THR A 205 -15.41 0.36 9.71
N LYS A 206 -14.17 0.84 9.85
CA LYS A 206 -13.88 2.01 10.67
C LYS A 206 -14.46 3.21 9.94
N GLU A 207 -15.34 3.98 10.59
CA GLU A 207 -15.75 5.27 10.04
C GLU A 207 -14.50 6.15 9.93
N ARG A 208 -14.25 6.70 8.73
CA ARG A 208 -13.16 7.66 8.53
C ARG A 208 -13.40 8.81 9.50
N ILE A 209 -12.57 8.93 10.53
CA ILE A 209 -12.49 10.16 11.31
C ILE A 209 -11.86 11.17 10.37
N LEU A 210 -12.70 11.84 9.57
CA LEU A 210 -12.34 13.10 8.96
C LEU A 210 -11.88 13.95 10.14
N LYS A 211 -10.56 14.16 10.27
CA LYS A 211 -10.07 15.30 11.02
C LYS A 211 -10.78 16.47 10.37
N ARG A 212 -11.87 16.94 11.00
CA ARG A 212 -12.39 18.28 10.76
C ARG A 212 -11.15 19.13 10.75
N GLU A 213 -10.92 19.83 9.64
CA GLU A 213 -9.91 20.88 9.57
C GLU A 213 -9.91 21.53 10.94
N SER A 214 -8.84 21.34 11.69
CA SER A 214 -8.66 22.02 12.96
C SER A 214 -9.00 23.44 12.64
N GLN A 215 -10.05 23.97 13.29
CA GLN A 215 -10.47 25.36 13.17
C GLN A 215 -9.22 26.16 12.93
N GLU A 216 -9.16 26.84 11.77
CA GLU A 216 -8.03 27.67 11.35
C GLU A 216 -7.36 28.17 12.62
N ASP A 217 -6.14 27.72 12.90
CA ASP A 217 -5.41 28.20 14.08
C ASP A 217 -5.26 29.70 13.84
N GLU A 218 -6.25 30.47 14.31
CA GLU A 218 -6.29 31.92 14.20
C GLU A 218 -5.02 32.35 14.92
N ILE A 219 -4.05 32.76 14.12
CA ILE A 219 -2.74 33.14 14.61
C ILE A 219 -3.01 34.19 15.68
N SER A 220 -2.65 33.88 16.94
CA SER A 220 -2.86 34.79 18.06
C SER A 220 -2.36 36.18 17.67
N GLN A 221 -3.08 37.23 18.10
CA GLN A 221 -2.70 38.61 17.80
C GLN A 221 -1.25 38.93 18.21
N GLU A 222 -0.72 38.24 19.22
CA GLU A 222 0.68 38.34 19.63
C GLU A 222 1.66 37.82 18.57
N GLU A 223 1.33 36.71 17.90
CA GLU A 223 2.14 36.11 16.85
C GLU A 223 2.06 36.91 15.55
N ILE A 224 0.90 37.52 15.25
CA ILE A 224 0.75 38.50 14.15
C ILE A 224 1.66 39.71 14.39
N ALA A 225 1.62 40.30 15.59
CA ALA A 225 2.46 41.45 15.96
C ALA A 225 3.96 41.12 15.97
N ARG A 226 4.35 39.88 16.31
CA ARG A 226 5.74 39.40 16.19
C ARG A 226 6.19 39.36 14.73
N ARG A 227 5.35 38.81 13.84
CA ARG A 227 5.66 38.70 12.40
C ARG A 227 5.75 40.07 11.73
N GLU A 228 4.89 41.01 12.12
CA GLU A 228 4.92 42.38 11.61
C GLU A 228 6.19 43.13 12.07
N ARG A 229 6.60 42.98 13.34
CA ARG A 229 7.89 43.50 13.83
C ARG A 229 9.08 42.93 13.07
N ASN A 230 9.11 41.61 12.85
CA ASN A 230 10.19 40.96 12.10
C ASN A 230 10.21 41.38 10.62
N ARG A 231 9.06 41.67 10.03
CA ARG A 231 8.96 42.20 8.66
C ARG A 231 9.51 43.63 8.57
N LEU A 232 9.13 44.52 9.48
CA LEU A 232 9.64 45.90 9.55
C LEU A 232 11.16 45.95 9.80
N LEU A 233 11.69 45.05 10.64
CA LEU A 233 13.13 44.91 10.87
C LEU A 233 13.90 44.41 9.64
N ARG A 234 13.27 43.62 8.77
CA ARG A 234 13.86 43.17 7.50
C ARG A 234 13.81 44.26 6.43
N GLU A 235 12.72 45.02 6.36
CA GLU A 235 12.52 46.12 5.40
C GLU A 235 13.43 47.34 5.70
N SER A 236 13.82 47.54 6.96
CA SER A 236 14.68 48.67 7.37
C SER A 236 16.18 48.47 7.10
N GLY A 237 16.62 47.31 6.60
CA GLY A 237 18.01 47.06 6.15
C GLY A 237 19.03 46.96 7.30
N ALA A 238 19.86 45.91 7.26
CA ALA A 238 20.77 45.56 8.35
C ALA A 238 21.91 46.59 8.58
N LYS A 239 22.07 47.04 9.84
CA LYS A 239 23.21 46.73 10.74
C LYS A 239 23.25 47.70 11.93
N ILE A 240 23.23 47.17 13.16
CA ILE A 240 24.20 47.54 14.22
C ILE A 240 24.45 46.26 15.05
N GLU A 241 25.74 45.90 15.19
CA GLU A 241 26.23 44.91 16.15
C GLU A 241 26.16 45.49 17.58
N GLN A 242 25.92 44.60 18.56
CA GLN A 242 25.87 44.82 20.02
C GLN A 242 24.52 45.35 20.54
N GLU A 243 23.86 44.79 21.55
CA GLU A 243 24.33 44.05 22.72
C GLU A 243 23.47 42.79 23.01
N SER A 244 24.06 41.87 23.76
CA SER A 244 23.55 40.59 24.24
C SER A 244 22.11 40.61 24.78
N CYS A 245 21.18 39.92 24.09
CA CYS A 245 20.07 39.26 24.77
C CYS A 245 20.56 37.88 25.23
N SER A 246 20.43 37.63 26.53
CA SER A 246 20.73 36.34 27.16
C SER A 246 20.02 35.22 26.40
N VAL A 247 20.82 34.31 25.83
CA VAL A 247 20.30 33.02 25.38
C VAL A 247 20.05 32.22 26.65
N ASP A 248 18.81 32.17 27.10
CA ASP A 248 18.38 31.14 28.04
C ASP A 248 18.39 29.81 27.29
N VAL A 249 19.58 29.21 27.23
CA VAL A 249 19.76 27.82 26.85
C VAL A 249 19.24 27.00 28.03
N ALA A 250 18.04 26.45 27.91
CA ALA A 250 17.62 25.34 28.75
C ALA A 250 18.51 24.14 28.41
N SER A 251 19.62 23.99 29.13
CA SER A 251 20.40 22.76 29.16
C SER A 251 19.75 21.83 30.19
N ASP A 252 18.94 20.88 29.72
CA ASP A 252 18.66 19.67 30.48
C ASP A 252 19.95 18.86 30.52
N VAL A 253 20.77 19.11 31.55
CA VAL A 253 21.89 18.26 31.92
C VAL A 253 21.36 17.24 32.90
N GLU A 254 21.24 16.00 32.43
CA GLU A 254 21.13 14.81 33.28
C GLU A 254 22.24 14.84 34.33
N VAL A 255 21.88 14.74 35.60
CA VAL A 255 22.82 14.42 36.69
C VAL A 255 22.34 13.11 37.30
N ASP A 256 22.97 12.02 36.86
CA ASP A 256 23.11 10.79 37.64
C ASP A 256 23.85 11.11 38.95
N ILE A 257 23.18 10.96 40.10
CA ILE A 257 23.71 10.38 41.35
C ILE A 257 22.57 9.64 42.06
#